data_AF-A0A7J4RJC1-F1
#
_entry.id   AF-A0A7J4RJC1-F1
#
_cell.length_a   1.000
_cell.length_b   1.000
_cell.length_c   1.000
_cell.angle_alpha   90.00
_cell.angle_beta   90.00
_cell.angle_gamma   90.00
#
_symmetry.space_group_name_H-M   'P 1'
#
loop_
_entity.id
_entity.type
_entity.pdbx_description
1 polymer ?
#
loop_
_entity_poly.entity_id
_entity_poly.type
_entity_poly.pdbx_seq_one_letter_code
_entity_poly.pdbx_strand_id
1 'polypeptide(L)'
;MRKSIVYTFVACLLIAAMPYSVSADASEDIPANAAATGVHDTLVEALTHAGLVATLQGDGPFTIFAPTDQAFADLGFDLSTYDTPEENETLADILLYHVYSGNVTSSEVTDGLSVEMMNGDSASFTVVDGVVKIGDATVTTADVNASNGIIHVIDKVLMPPADDPFDGIDCAVTVGLTSDGYGFSPSTRNIDAGQTVCWSWTDAAMAHNVKQVDGFQSSTYVTGGITSGAPATTVAFHHTFTENQTFYYACEPHIGMKMHGEIIVGDGGVQPVSNNGESEDAPGFVSSTLVLAVLGAVLFLGRRQNQ
;
A
#
# COMPACT_ATOMS: atom_id res chain seq x y z
N MET A 1 22.00 -40.28 -77.25
CA MET A 1 21.04 -39.16 -77.38
C MET A 1 20.63 -38.70 -75.99
N ARG A 2 20.47 -37.39 -75.80
CA ARG A 2 20.68 -36.59 -74.59
C ARG A 2 19.79 -36.97 -73.39
N LYS A 3 20.39 -37.12 -72.20
CA LYS A 3 19.73 -37.10 -70.90
C LYS A 3 19.65 -35.64 -70.45
N SER A 4 18.45 -35.05 -70.38
CA SER A 4 18.25 -33.71 -69.83
C SER A 4 18.12 -33.81 -68.32
N ILE A 5 19.13 -33.31 -67.61
CA ILE A 5 19.11 -33.13 -66.15
C ILE A 5 18.40 -31.80 -65.90
N VAL A 6 17.25 -31.87 -65.25
CA VAL A 6 16.51 -30.70 -64.75
C VAL A 6 17.16 -30.28 -63.43
N TYR A 7 17.87 -29.15 -63.43
CA TYR A 7 18.36 -28.51 -62.21
C TYR A 7 17.27 -27.59 -61.67
N THR A 8 16.62 -27.98 -60.59
CA THR A 8 15.76 -27.09 -59.80
C THR A 8 16.66 -26.14 -59.02
N PHE A 9 16.77 -24.89 -59.48
CA PHE A 9 17.35 -23.80 -58.69
C PHE A 9 16.40 -23.49 -57.52
N VAL A 10 16.71 -24.02 -56.34
CA VAL A 10 16.14 -23.51 -55.09
C VAL A 10 16.90 -22.22 -54.77
N ALA A 11 16.31 -21.09 -55.14
CA ALA A 11 16.76 -19.79 -54.66
C ALA A 11 16.48 -19.71 -53.16
N CYS A 12 17.50 -20.01 -52.36
CA CYS A 12 17.50 -19.77 -50.92
C CYS A 12 17.58 -18.24 -50.74
N LEU A 13 16.43 -17.59 -50.59
CA LEU A 13 16.34 -16.19 -50.22
C LEU A 13 16.81 -16.09 -48.76
N LEU A 14 18.12 -15.93 -48.56
CA LEU A 14 18.66 -15.39 -47.32
C LEU A 14 18.13 -13.96 -47.23
N ILE A 15 16.98 -13.80 -46.59
CA ILE A 15 16.59 -12.51 -46.02
C ILE A 15 17.65 -12.26 -44.94
N ALA A 16 18.72 -11.56 -45.31
CA ALA A 16 19.53 -10.90 -44.33
C ALA A 16 18.57 -9.95 -43.60
N ALA A 17 18.23 -10.27 -42.36
CA ALA A 17 17.61 -9.31 -41.46
C ALA A 17 18.62 -8.17 -41.32
N MET A 18 18.47 -7.15 -42.17
CA MET A 18 19.13 -5.88 -41.98
C MET A 18 18.69 -5.43 -40.59
N PRO A 19 19.60 -5.21 -39.63
CA PRO A 19 19.20 -4.52 -38.43
C PRO A 19 18.75 -3.13 -38.88
N TYR A 20 17.43 -2.87 -38.86
CA TYR A 20 16.92 -1.52 -38.96
C TYR A 20 17.37 -0.83 -37.67
N SER A 21 18.58 -0.27 -37.72
CA SER A 21 19.02 0.69 -36.72
C SER A 21 18.26 1.98 -37.02
N VAL A 22 16.99 2.02 -36.64
CA VAL A 22 16.30 3.31 -36.53
C VAL A 22 16.95 4.01 -35.34
N SER A 23 17.90 4.88 -35.66
CA SER A 23 18.43 5.85 -34.72
C SER A 23 17.31 6.84 -34.41
N ALA A 24 17.10 7.16 -33.14
CA ALA A 24 16.26 8.28 -32.77
C ALA A 24 16.74 9.56 -33.48
N ASP A 25 15.78 10.40 -33.87
CA ASP A 25 15.97 11.70 -34.48
C ASP A 25 15.65 12.78 -33.44
N ALA A 26 16.66 13.57 -33.06
CA ALA A 26 16.51 14.64 -32.08
C ALA A 26 15.62 15.79 -32.57
N SER A 27 15.21 15.81 -33.84
CA SER A 27 14.24 16.77 -34.38
C SER A 27 12.78 16.29 -34.30
N GLU A 28 12.55 15.02 -33.98
CA GLU A 28 11.22 14.42 -33.81
C GLU A 28 10.82 14.37 -32.32
N ASP A 29 9.51 14.44 -32.06
CA ASP A 29 8.98 14.34 -30.70
C ASP A 29 9.12 12.93 -30.11
N ILE A 30 8.86 12.78 -28.81
CA ILE A 30 9.04 11.50 -28.13
C ILE A 30 8.11 10.40 -28.70
N PRO A 31 6.79 10.60 -28.86
CA PRO A 31 5.93 9.58 -29.49
C PRO A 31 6.39 9.16 -30.89
N ALA A 32 6.81 10.11 -31.73
CA ALA A 32 7.31 9.82 -33.07
C ALA A 32 8.60 8.99 -33.04
N ASN A 33 9.54 9.34 -32.16
CA ASN A 33 10.76 8.56 -31.96
C ASN A 33 10.44 7.15 -31.48
N ALA A 34 9.58 6.98 -30.46
CA ALA A 34 9.21 5.66 -29.94
C ALA A 34 8.61 4.77 -31.04
N ALA A 35 7.67 5.30 -31.83
CA ALA A 35 7.03 4.58 -32.94
C ALA A 35 8.01 4.18 -34.06
N ALA A 36 9.13 4.90 -34.21
CA ALA A 36 10.11 4.60 -35.24
C ALA A 36 11.06 3.45 -34.84
N THR A 37 11.22 3.16 -33.55
CA THR A 37 12.22 2.19 -33.07
C THR A 37 11.90 0.72 -33.37
N GLY A 38 10.61 0.36 -33.51
CA GLY A 38 10.13 -1.02 -33.67
C GLY A 38 10.36 -1.94 -32.46
N VAL A 39 10.66 -1.37 -31.29
CA VAL A 39 10.78 -2.11 -30.01
C VAL A 39 9.95 -1.48 -28.88
N HIS A 40 9.09 -0.52 -29.23
CA HIS A 40 8.18 0.20 -28.34
C HIS A 40 6.75 0.21 -28.90
N ASP A 41 6.39 -0.79 -29.72
CA ASP A 41 5.07 -0.84 -30.37
C ASP A 41 3.95 -0.88 -29.33
N THR A 42 4.13 -1.68 -28.27
CA THR A 42 3.18 -1.82 -27.14
C THR A 42 3.04 -0.51 -26.35
N LEU A 43 4.14 0.22 -26.15
CA LEU A 43 4.12 1.52 -25.48
C LEU A 43 3.30 2.53 -26.29
N VAL A 44 3.51 2.58 -27.61
CA VAL A 44 2.81 3.51 -28.51
C VAL A 44 1.32 3.17 -28.58
N GLU A 45 0.97 1.87 -28.62
CA GLU A 45 -0.42 1.41 -28.54
C GLU A 45 -1.07 1.81 -27.22
N ALA A 46 -0.40 1.58 -26.09
CA ALA A 46 -0.91 1.95 -24.77
C ALA A 46 -1.10 3.47 -24.61
N LEU A 47 -0.15 4.29 -25.09
CA LEU A 47 -0.27 5.76 -25.10
C LEU A 47 -1.44 6.24 -25.95
N THR A 48 -1.69 5.57 -27.09
CA THR A 48 -2.81 5.88 -27.97
C THR A 48 -4.14 5.52 -27.29
N HIS A 49 -4.21 4.34 -26.69
CA HIS A 49 -5.38 3.84 -25.96
C HIS A 49 -5.75 4.76 -24.79
N ALA A 50 -4.76 5.15 -23.98
CA ALA A 50 -4.93 6.06 -22.84
C ALA A 50 -5.14 7.54 -23.25
N GLY A 51 -5.03 7.89 -24.54
CA GLY A 51 -5.17 9.26 -25.02
C GLY A 51 -4.04 10.21 -24.62
N LEU A 52 -2.85 9.68 -24.31
CA LEU A 52 -1.69 10.45 -23.81
C LEU A 52 -0.75 10.95 -24.89
N VAL A 53 -0.93 10.54 -26.16
CA VAL A 53 -0.05 10.96 -27.27
C VAL A 53 0.08 12.48 -27.35
N ALA A 54 -1.04 13.21 -27.36
CA ALA A 54 -1.02 14.67 -27.46
C ALA A 54 -0.31 15.34 -26.27
N THR A 55 -0.42 14.76 -25.08
CA THR A 55 0.30 15.24 -23.88
C THR A 55 1.82 15.15 -24.08
N LEU A 56 2.30 14.02 -24.60
CA LEU A 56 3.73 13.77 -24.82
C LEU A 56 4.29 14.42 -26.09
N GLN A 57 3.44 14.98 -26.95
CA GLN A 57 3.84 15.88 -28.05
C GLN A 57 3.96 17.35 -27.62
N GLY A 58 3.63 17.66 -26.36
CA GLY A 58 3.77 19.02 -25.82
C GLY A 58 5.22 19.51 -25.81
N ASP A 59 5.40 20.81 -25.51
CA ASP A 59 6.69 21.51 -25.65
C ASP A 59 7.83 20.96 -24.74
N GLY A 60 7.52 20.19 -23.70
CA GLY A 60 8.51 19.62 -22.79
C GLY A 60 9.26 20.67 -21.94
N PRO A 61 10.44 20.35 -21.39
CA PRO A 61 11.15 19.08 -21.56
C PRO A 61 10.49 17.93 -20.79
N PHE A 62 10.46 16.75 -21.39
CA PHE A 62 10.10 15.50 -20.74
C PHE A 62 11.29 14.55 -20.65
N THR A 63 11.36 13.75 -19.59
CA THR A 63 12.24 12.58 -19.53
C THR A 63 11.35 11.35 -19.43
N ILE A 64 11.38 10.48 -20.44
CA ILE A 64 10.56 9.27 -20.48
C ILE A 64 11.43 8.05 -20.27
N PHE A 65 11.01 7.19 -19.35
CA PHE A 65 11.56 5.86 -19.16
C PHE A 65 10.74 4.88 -19.99
N ALA A 66 11.17 4.59 -21.21
CA ALA A 66 10.41 3.83 -22.20
C ALA A 66 10.67 2.31 -22.05
N PRO A 67 9.70 1.52 -21.56
CA PRO A 67 9.83 0.07 -21.52
C PRO A 67 9.77 -0.52 -22.93
N THR A 68 10.64 -1.51 -23.18
CA THR A 68 10.62 -2.27 -24.44
C THR A 68 9.38 -3.18 -24.55
N ASP A 69 9.05 -3.62 -25.76
CA ASP A 69 8.00 -4.64 -25.96
C ASP A 69 8.26 -5.93 -25.16
N GLN A 70 9.53 -6.30 -24.97
CA GLN A 70 9.90 -7.43 -24.13
C GLN A 70 9.56 -7.18 -22.65
N ALA A 71 9.72 -5.95 -22.16
CA ALA A 71 9.36 -5.59 -20.78
C ALA A 71 7.85 -5.74 -20.52
N PHE A 72 7.01 -5.34 -21.48
CA PHE A 72 5.56 -5.58 -21.42
C PHE A 72 5.21 -7.06 -21.50
N ALA A 73 5.87 -7.81 -22.38
CA ALA A 73 5.67 -9.26 -22.50
C ALA A 73 6.04 -10.02 -21.21
N ASP A 74 7.15 -9.63 -20.56
CA ASP A 74 7.61 -10.23 -19.31
C ASP A 74 6.67 -9.93 -18.13
N LEU A 75 6.00 -8.77 -18.15
CA LEU A 75 4.94 -8.42 -17.19
C LEU A 75 3.64 -9.23 -17.45
N GLY A 76 3.45 -9.76 -18.66
CA GLY A 76 2.18 -10.33 -19.09
C GLY A 76 1.11 -9.25 -19.32
N PHE A 77 1.53 -8.05 -19.73
CA PHE A 77 0.64 -6.94 -20.00
C PHE A 77 -0.34 -7.28 -21.14
N ASP A 78 -1.62 -7.01 -20.91
CA ASP A 78 -2.69 -7.20 -21.88
C ASP A 78 -3.53 -5.92 -21.94
N LEU A 79 -3.35 -5.16 -23.02
CA LEU A 79 -4.05 -3.90 -23.22
C LEU A 79 -5.58 -4.06 -23.25
N SER A 80 -6.09 -5.26 -23.63
CA SER A 80 -7.53 -5.53 -23.65
C SER A 80 -8.17 -5.66 -22.26
N THR A 81 -7.37 -5.64 -21.19
CA THR A 81 -7.88 -5.58 -19.81
C THR A 81 -8.20 -4.16 -19.35
N TYR A 82 -7.96 -3.15 -20.19
CA TYR A 82 -8.18 -1.73 -19.88
C TYR A 82 -9.34 -1.13 -20.69
N ASP A 83 -10.51 -1.76 -20.62
CA ASP A 83 -11.65 -1.45 -21.52
C ASP A 83 -12.72 -0.56 -20.87
N THR A 84 -12.67 -0.36 -19.55
CA THR A 84 -13.54 0.58 -18.83
C THR A 84 -12.88 1.94 -18.59
N PRO A 85 -13.66 3.00 -18.33
CA PRO A 85 -13.10 4.30 -17.96
C PRO A 85 -12.14 4.23 -16.76
N GLU A 86 -12.50 3.49 -15.72
CA GLU A 86 -11.72 3.33 -14.49
C GLU A 86 -10.41 2.56 -14.73
N GLU A 87 -10.46 1.49 -15.54
CA GLU A 87 -9.25 0.80 -15.95
C GLU A 87 -8.38 1.70 -16.83
N ASN A 88 -8.96 2.46 -17.76
CA ASN A 88 -8.19 3.38 -18.60
C ASN A 88 -7.54 4.52 -17.80
N GLU A 89 -8.18 5.01 -16.72
CA GLU A 89 -7.55 5.91 -15.76
C GLU A 89 -6.35 5.25 -15.06
N THR A 90 -6.48 3.97 -14.69
CA THR A 90 -5.37 3.17 -14.13
C THR A 90 -4.21 3.02 -15.13
N LEU A 91 -4.51 2.78 -16.42
CA LEU A 91 -3.50 2.72 -17.46
C LEU A 91 -2.79 4.07 -17.64
N ALA A 92 -3.55 5.16 -17.65
CA ALA A 92 -3.00 6.51 -17.78
C ALA A 92 -2.07 6.84 -16.61
N ASP A 93 -2.45 6.48 -15.38
CA ASP A 93 -1.63 6.62 -14.18
C ASP A 93 -0.29 5.85 -14.31
N ILE A 94 -0.34 4.57 -14.69
CA ILE A 94 0.85 3.75 -14.93
C ILE A 94 1.76 4.38 -15.99
N LEU A 95 1.20 4.84 -17.11
CA LEU A 95 1.98 5.44 -18.21
C LEU A 95 2.60 6.77 -17.79
N LEU A 96 1.90 7.60 -17.01
CA LEU A 96 2.42 8.87 -16.49
C LEU A 96 3.51 8.66 -15.42
N TYR A 97 3.52 7.53 -14.72
CA TYR A 97 4.62 7.14 -13.82
C TYR A 97 5.93 6.82 -14.56
N HIS A 98 5.90 6.71 -15.89
CA HIS A 98 7.12 6.61 -16.72
C HIS A 98 7.64 7.97 -17.20
N VAL A 99 6.93 9.07 -16.88
CA VAL A 99 7.22 10.39 -17.43
C VAL A 99 7.59 11.34 -16.31
N TYR A 100 8.76 11.96 -16.42
CA TYR A 100 9.18 13.05 -15.57
C TYR A 100 9.05 14.38 -16.34
N SER A 101 8.39 15.38 -15.73
CA SER A 101 8.31 16.73 -16.30
C SER A 101 9.58 17.52 -15.96
N GLY A 102 10.59 17.31 -16.80
CA GLY A 102 11.89 17.92 -16.67
C GLY A 102 12.92 17.16 -17.47
N ASN A 103 14.19 17.53 -17.29
CA ASN A 103 15.31 16.93 -17.99
C ASN A 103 16.23 16.25 -16.98
N VAL A 104 16.36 14.93 -17.06
CA VAL A 104 17.33 14.15 -16.29
C VAL A 104 18.15 13.32 -17.27
N THR A 105 19.38 13.75 -17.51
CA THR A 105 20.38 12.96 -18.26
C THR A 105 20.96 11.88 -17.38
N SER A 106 21.53 10.82 -17.97
CA SER A 106 22.23 9.77 -17.22
C SER A 106 23.38 10.32 -16.36
N SER A 107 23.99 11.43 -16.78
CA SER A 107 25.09 12.10 -16.07
C SER A 107 24.66 12.86 -14.81
N GLU A 108 23.37 13.20 -14.71
CA GLU A 108 22.77 13.90 -13.57
C GLU A 108 22.20 12.91 -12.54
N VAL A 109 22.07 11.63 -12.90
CA VAL A 109 21.58 10.59 -12.00
C VAL A 109 22.67 10.23 -10.98
N THR A 110 22.35 10.42 -9.70
CA THR A 110 23.16 9.94 -8.58
C THR A 110 22.42 8.84 -7.83
N ASP A 111 23.17 7.97 -7.16
CA ASP A 111 22.58 6.95 -6.27
C ASP A 111 21.70 7.61 -5.20
N GLY A 112 20.45 7.12 -5.06
CA GLY A 112 19.46 7.67 -4.14
C GLY A 112 18.78 8.96 -4.60
N LEU A 113 19.01 9.43 -5.83
CA LEU A 113 18.21 10.50 -6.42
C LEU A 113 16.74 10.05 -6.47
N SER A 114 15.81 10.94 -6.15
CA SER A 114 14.38 10.70 -6.32
C SER A 114 13.72 11.89 -7.00
N VAL A 115 12.77 11.59 -7.88
CA VAL A 115 12.02 12.58 -8.68
C VAL A 115 10.53 12.27 -8.61
N GLU A 116 9.71 13.31 -8.59
CA GLU A 116 8.25 13.21 -8.70
C GLU A 116 7.87 13.04 -10.18
N MET A 117 7.19 11.95 -10.50
CA MET A 117 6.72 11.60 -11.84
C MET A 117 5.43 12.35 -12.17
N MET A 118 5.00 12.33 -13.43
CA MET A 118 3.81 13.09 -13.88
C MET A 118 2.49 12.57 -13.31
N ASN A 119 2.45 11.34 -12.78
CA ASN A 119 1.28 10.84 -12.07
C ASN A 119 1.20 11.35 -10.61
N GLY A 120 2.27 11.96 -10.08
CA GLY A 120 2.37 12.50 -8.72
C GLY A 120 3.21 11.64 -7.77
N ASP A 121 3.53 10.40 -8.15
CA ASP A 121 4.36 9.52 -7.31
C ASP A 121 5.85 9.78 -7.49
N SER A 122 6.63 9.43 -6.47
CA SER A 122 8.09 9.55 -6.52
C SER A 122 8.76 8.26 -6.96
N ALA A 123 9.59 8.34 -8.00
CA ALA A 123 10.48 7.26 -8.40
C ALA A 123 11.90 7.52 -7.86
N SER A 124 12.61 6.44 -7.52
CA SER A 124 13.99 6.52 -6.99
C SER A 124 14.99 5.85 -7.92
N PHE A 125 16.16 6.45 -8.04
CA PHE A 125 17.28 5.92 -8.82
C PHE A 125 18.28 5.18 -7.94
N THR A 126 18.84 4.11 -8.48
CA THR A 126 19.95 3.36 -7.87
C THR A 126 21.08 3.27 -8.87
N VAL A 127 22.31 3.56 -8.43
CA VAL A 127 23.51 3.49 -9.28
C VAL A 127 24.53 2.55 -8.63
N VAL A 128 24.66 1.35 -9.19
CA VAL A 128 25.58 0.31 -8.69
C VAL A 128 26.46 -0.18 -9.84
N ASP A 129 27.77 -0.15 -9.64
CA ASP A 129 28.77 -0.59 -10.63
C ASP A 129 28.62 0.06 -12.03
N GLY A 130 28.13 1.30 -12.07
CA GLY A 130 27.89 2.05 -13.31
C GLY A 130 26.60 1.67 -14.04
N VAL A 131 25.78 0.81 -13.45
CA VAL A 131 24.43 0.49 -13.94
C VAL A 131 23.43 1.39 -13.24
N VAL A 132 22.61 2.10 -14.04
CA VAL A 132 21.53 2.96 -13.55
C VAL A 132 20.22 2.18 -13.54
N LYS A 133 19.49 2.26 -12.44
CA LYS A 133 18.14 1.74 -12.29
C LYS A 133 17.19 2.84 -11.83
N ILE A 134 15.93 2.72 -12.23
CA ILE A 134 14.80 3.48 -11.70
C ILE A 134 13.79 2.47 -11.15
N GLY A 135 13.52 2.53 -9.85
CA GLY A 135 12.88 1.42 -9.14
C GLY A 135 13.62 0.10 -9.40
N ASP A 136 12.90 -0.92 -9.88
CA ASP A 136 13.46 -2.23 -10.23
C ASP A 136 13.88 -2.37 -11.70
N ALA A 137 13.66 -1.35 -12.52
CA ALA A 137 13.96 -1.34 -13.95
C ALA A 137 15.38 -0.85 -14.22
N THR A 138 16.12 -1.58 -15.06
CA THR A 138 17.46 -1.21 -15.51
C THR A 138 17.37 -0.34 -16.75
N VAL A 139 18.09 0.78 -16.76
CA VAL A 139 18.25 1.60 -17.96
C VAL A 139 19.23 0.88 -18.90
N THR A 140 18.73 0.41 -20.04
CA THR A 140 19.49 -0.36 -21.03
C THR A 140 20.11 0.53 -22.12
N THR A 141 19.44 1.62 -22.47
CA THR A 141 19.95 2.68 -23.36
C THR A 141 19.56 4.02 -22.76
N ALA A 142 20.53 4.88 -22.51
CA ALA A 142 20.30 6.19 -21.90
C ALA A 142 20.50 7.33 -22.91
N ASP A 143 19.96 8.50 -22.59
CA ASP A 143 20.21 9.77 -23.27
C ASP A 143 19.84 9.76 -24.76
N VAL A 144 18.70 9.16 -25.11
CA VAL A 144 18.16 9.21 -26.47
C VAL A 144 17.42 10.54 -26.64
N ASN A 145 18.04 11.52 -27.31
CA ASN A 145 17.47 12.85 -27.47
C ASN A 145 16.26 12.88 -28.41
N ALA A 146 15.24 13.62 -28.02
CA ALA A 146 14.07 13.99 -28.81
C ALA A 146 13.89 15.52 -28.82
N SER A 147 13.03 16.06 -29.68
CA SER A 147 12.85 17.52 -29.82
C SER A 147 12.26 18.17 -28.57
N ASN A 148 11.52 17.41 -27.77
CA ASN A 148 10.84 17.86 -26.55
C ASN A 148 11.31 17.11 -25.29
N GLY A 149 12.49 16.47 -25.32
CA GLY A 149 13.00 15.78 -24.15
C GLY A 149 14.05 14.69 -24.39
N ILE A 150 14.11 13.74 -23.45
CA ILE A 150 15.03 12.60 -23.44
C ILE A 150 14.23 11.32 -23.22
N ILE A 151 14.65 10.25 -23.91
CA ILE A 151 14.16 8.90 -23.72
C ILE A 151 15.28 8.05 -23.11
N HIS A 152 14.95 7.33 -22.04
CA HIS A 152 15.77 6.27 -21.45
C HIS A 152 15.04 4.95 -21.63
N VAL A 153 15.64 3.99 -22.34
CA VAL A 153 15.04 2.68 -22.57
C VAL A 153 15.25 1.79 -21.35
N ILE A 154 14.18 1.18 -20.85
CA ILE A 154 14.20 0.32 -19.65
C ILE A 154 13.77 -1.12 -19.94
N ASP A 155 14.27 -2.05 -19.13
CA ASP A 155 14.00 -3.50 -19.27
C ASP A 155 12.74 -3.99 -18.53
N LYS A 156 12.04 -3.12 -17.81
CA LYS A 156 10.80 -3.42 -17.08
C LYS A 156 9.82 -2.27 -17.13
N VAL A 157 8.53 -2.57 -17.08
CA VAL A 157 7.48 -1.58 -16.84
C VAL A 157 7.56 -1.11 -15.37
N LEU A 158 7.53 0.20 -15.17
CA LEU A 158 7.41 0.82 -13.85
C LEU A 158 5.97 0.74 -13.37
N MET A 159 5.77 0.22 -12.17
CA MET A 159 4.48 0.23 -11.51
C MET A 159 4.48 1.37 -10.47
N PRO A 160 3.48 2.27 -10.50
CA PRO A 160 3.28 3.22 -9.41
C PRO A 160 3.26 2.49 -8.07
N PRO A 161 3.78 3.11 -6.99
CA PRO A 161 3.50 2.60 -5.66
C PRO A 161 1.98 2.49 -5.49
N ALA A 162 1.51 1.46 -4.78
CA ALA A 162 0.09 1.38 -4.47
C ALA A 162 -0.30 2.63 -3.66
N ASP A 163 -1.39 3.30 -4.07
CA ASP A 163 -1.97 4.42 -3.32
C ASP A 163 -2.05 4.04 -1.84
N ASP A 164 -1.39 4.80 -0.97
CA ASP A 164 -1.62 4.68 0.46
C ASP A 164 -3.02 5.26 0.72
N PRO A 165 -4.02 4.44 1.07
CA PRO A 165 -5.37 4.95 1.25
C PRO A 165 -5.49 5.82 2.52
N PHE A 166 -4.40 6.00 3.25
CA PHE A 166 -4.28 6.88 4.40
C PHE A 166 -3.38 8.09 4.15
N ASP A 167 -3.11 8.45 2.89
CA ASP A 167 -2.38 9.70 2.61
C ASP A 167 -3.05 10.91 3.30
N GLY A 168 -2.24 11.73 3.96
CA GLY A 168 -2.69 12.82 4.83
C GLY A 168 -3.28 12.42 6.20
N ILE A 169 -3.30 11.13 6.56
CA ILE A 169 -3.81 10.61 7.84
C ILE A 169 -2.65 10.06 8.68
N ASP A 170 -2.45 10.61 9.88
CA ASP A 170 -1.45 10.12 10.83
C ASP A 170 -1.95 8.87 11.58
N CYS A 171 -1.70 7.70 11.00
CA CYS A 171 -2.01 6.40 11.58
C CYS A 171 -0.98 6.04 12.67
N ALA A 172 -1.37 6.13 13.95
CA ALA A 172 -0.53 5.64 15.04
C ALA A 172 -0.36 4.12 15.01
N VAL A 173 -1.36 3.42 14.49
CA VAL A 173 -1.39 1.96 14.34
C VAL A 173 -2.12 1.59 13.06
N THR A 174 -1.55 0.66 12.29
CA THR A 174 -2.23 0.01 11.17
C THR A 174 -2.56 -1.44 11.52
N VAL A 175 -3.81 -1.84 11.28
CA VAL A 175 -4.36 -3.18 11.48
C VAL A 175 -4.73 -3.78 10.13
N GLY A 176 -4.05 -4.86 9.76
CA GLY A 176 -4.39 -5.66 8.59
C GLY A 176 -5.02 -6.99 8.98
N LEU A 177 -4.85 -7.96 8.08
CA LEU A 177 -5.27 -9.33 8.29
C LEU A 177 -4.06 -10.22 8.63
N THR A 178 -4.30 -11.33 9.31
CA THR A 178 -3.34 -12.42 9.41
C THR A 178 -3.07 -13.01 8.02
N SER A 179 -1.93 -13.68 7.85
CA SER A 179 -1.54 -14.26 6.55
C SER A 179 -2.52 -15.30 5.99
N ASP A 180 -3.30 -15.93 6.86
CA ASP A 180 -4.38 -16.85 6.48
C ASP A 180 -5.73 -16.17 6.25
N GLY A 181 -5.83 -14.86 6.50
CA GLY A 181 -7.03 -14.05 6.32
C GLY A 181 -8.07 -14.19 7.44
N TYR A 182 -7.88 -15.06 8.44
CA TYR A 182 -8.93 -15.38 9.43
C TYR A 182 -8.87 -14.56 10.72
N GLY A 183 -7.93 -13.62 10.84
CA GLY A 183 -7.70 -12.82 12.03
C GLY A 183 -7.31 -11.39 11.69
N PHE A 184 -7.52 -10.47 12.63
CA PHE A 184 -6.89 -9.15 12.57
C PHE A 184 -5.44 -9.27 13.01
N SER A 185 -4.54 -8.58 12.30
CA SER A 185 -3.12 -8.52 12.64
C SER A 185 -2.65 -7.08 12.62
N PRO A 186 -2.28 -6.51 13.77
CA PRO A 186 -2.42 -7.08 15.12
C PRO A 186 -3.86 -7.17 15.63
N SER A 187 -4.12 -8.11 16.54
CA SER A 187 -5.44 -8.24 17.19
C SER A 187 -5.63 -7.34 18.41
N THR A 188 -4.56 -6.93 19.12
CA THR A 188 -4.64 -6.03 20.27
C THR A 188 -3.58 -4.94 20.20
N ARG A 189 -3.97 -3.69 20.44
CA ARG A 189 -3.07 -2.54 20.45
C ARG A 189 -3.41 -1.52 21.53
N ASN A 190 -2.36 -0.90 22.07
CA ASN A 190 -2.47 0.22 23.00
C ASN A 190 -2.13 1.51 22.26
N ILE A 191 -2.93 2.54 22.45
CA ILE A 191 -2.74 3.87 21.86
C ILE A 191 -3.03 4.96 22.90
N ASP A 192 -2.55 6.17 22.67
CA ASP A 192 -2.91 7.35 23.46
C ASP A 192 -4.21 7.96 22.94
N ALA A 193 -4.94 8.65 23.82
CA ALA A 193 -6.12 9.41 23.41
C ALA A 193 -5.73 10.52 22.42
N GLY A 194 -6.47 10.62 21.32
CA GLY A 194 -6.21 11.50 20.18
C GLY A 194 -5.52 10.81 19.00
N GLN A 195 -5.08 9.55 19.16
CA GLN A 195 -4.44 8.80 18.08
C GLN A 195 -5.45 8.12 17.15
N THR A 196 -5.04 7.96 15.89
CA THR A 196 -5.83 7.29 14.85
C THR A 196 -5.37 5.85 14.66
N VAL A 197 -6.32 4.93 14.59
CA VAL A 197 -6.09 3.55 14.13
C VAL A 197 -6.63 3.43 12.72
N CYS A 198 -5.84 2.81 11.85
CA CYS A 198 -6.14 2.59 10.45
C CYS A 198 -6.24 1.08 10.20
N TRP A 199 -7.28 0.65 9.50
CA TRP A 199 -7.52 -0.72 9.09
C TRP A 199 -7.42 -0.81 7.58
N SER A 200 -6.46 -1.57 7.08
CA SER A 200 -6.26 -1.73 5.64
C SER A 200 -5.98 -3.16 5.23
N TRP A 201 -6.64 -3.55 4.14
CA TRP A 201 -6.31 -4.71 3.33
C TRP A 201 -6.81 -4.48 1.91
N THR A 202 -6.05 -4.99 0.95
CA THR A 202 -6.38 -4.96 -0.47
C THR A 202 -6.55 -6.40 -0.96
N ASP A 203 -7.63 -6.66 -1.69
CA ASP A 203 -7.92 -7.95 -2.35
C ASP A 203 -7.84 -9.18 -1.43
N ALA A 204 -8.41 -9.06 -0.23
CA ALA A 204 -8.59 -10.19 0.66
C ALA A 204 -9.39 -11.29 -0.05
N ALA A 205 -8.98 -12.55 0.15
CA ALA A 205 -9.61 -13.72 -0.46
C ALA A 205 -11.09 -13.89 -0.08
N MET A 206 -11.54 -13.22 0.99
CA MET A 206 -12.92 -13.14 1.44
C MET A 206 -13.21 -11.74 1.98
N ALA A 207 -14.50 -11.40 2.07
CA ALA A 207 -14.92 -10.08 2.51
C ALA A 207 -14.75 -9.91 4.03
N HIS A 208 -14.22 -8.76 4.45
CA HIS A 208 -14.04 -8.39 5.85
C HIS A 208 -14.62 -7.00 6.14
N ASN A 209 -14.93 -6.71 7.40
CA ASN A 209 -15.18 -5.37 7.91
C ASN A 209 -14.67 -5.23 9.35
N VAL A 210 -14.69 -4.00 9.85
CA VAL A 210 -14.47 -3.66 11.25
C VAL A 210 -15.81 -3.21 11.81
N LYS A 211 -16.30 -3.85 12.88
CA LYS A 211 -17.55 -3.44 13.52
C LYS A 211 -17.45 -3.57 15.03
N GLN A 212 -17.84 -2.51 15.74
CA GLN A 212 -17.78 -2.45 17.19
C GLN A 212 -18.67 -3.50 17.85
N VAL A 213 -18.14 -4.15 18.89
CA VAL A 213 -18.85 -5.08 19.77
C VAL A 213 -18.80 -4.61 21.22
N ASP A 214 -19.74 -5.05 22.05
CA ASP A 214 -19.96 -4.55 23.41
C ASP A 214 -18.99 -5.10 24.47
N GLY A 215 -18.04 -5.96 24.08
CA GLY A 215 -17.08 -6.56 25.00
C GLY A 215 -16.04 -7.44 24.32
N PHE A 216 -15.07 -7.92 25.10
CA PHE A 216 -14.01 -8.79 24.63
C PHE A 216 -14.55 -10.08 24.02
N GLN A 217 -14.27 -10.29 22.72
CA GLN A 217 -14.78 -11.42 21.94
C GLN A 217 -16.31 -11.59 21.97
N SER A 218 -17.05 -10.48 22.15
CA SER A 218 -18.50 -10.50 22.14
C SER A 218 -19.05 -10.70 20.72
N SER A 219 -20.15 -11.43 20.62
CA SER A 219 -20.93 -11.56 19.38
C SER A 219 -22.00 -10.48 19.21
N THR A 220 -22.10 -9.53 20.15
CA THR A 220 -23.15 -8.50 20.18
C THR A 220 -22.58 -7.17 19.67
N TYR A 221 -23.13 -6.68 18.56
CA TYR A 221 -22.74 -5.38 18.01
C TYR A 221 -23.32 -4.21 18.79
N VAL A 222 -22.52 -3.16 18.91
CA VAL A 222 -22.98 -1.89 19.48
C VAL A 222 -23.84 -1.15 18.45
N THR A 223 -25.10 -0.86 18.80
CA THR A 223 -26.01 -0.08 17.95
C THR A 223 -25.45 1.33 17.75
N GLY A 224 -25.21 1.72 16.49
CA GLY A 224 -24.60 3.02 16.16
C GLY A 224 -23.12 3.11 16.50
N GLY A 225 -22.46 1.98 16.79
CA GLY A 225 -21.03 1.93 17.05
C GLY A 225 -20.18 2.14 15.79
N ILE A 226 -18.87 2.20 16.01
CA ILE A 226 -17.87 2.40 14.96
C ILE A 226 -17.90 1.22 13.98
N THR A 227 -17.92 1.52 12.68
CA THR A 227 -17.96 0.50 11.62
C THR A 227 -17.30 0.99 10.33
N SER A 228 -16.63 0.09 9.63
CA SER A 228 -16.14 0.31 8.27
C SER A 228 -17.23 0.13 7.20
N GLY A 229 -18.45 -0.22 7.60
CA GLY A 229 -19.58 -0.45 6.70
C GLY A 229 -19.80 -1.93 6.36
N ALA A 230 -20.32 -2.19 5.16
CA ALA A 230 -20.55 -3.55 4.67
C ALA A 230 -19.22 -4.30 4.45
N PRO A 231 -19.18 -5.63 4.62
CA PRO A 231 -17.98 -6.41 4.32
C PRO A 231 -17.51 -6.25 2.88
N ALA A 232 -16.21 -6.03 2.69
CA ALA A 232 -15.57 -5.88 1.39
C ALA A 232 -14.21 -6.60 1.35
N THR A 233 -13.78 -6.98 0.15
CA THR A 233 -12.44 -7.59 -0.08
C THR A 233 -11.33 -6.56 -0.02
N THR A 234 -11.65 -5.28 -0.15
CA THR A 234 -10.74 -4.16 0.05
C THR A 234 -11.37 -3.19 1.04
N VAL A 235 -10.63 -2.81 2.07
CA VAL A 235 -11.07 -1.82 3.06
C VAL A 235 -9.91 -0.90 3.37
N ALA A 236 -10.19 0.40 3.38
CA ALA A 236 -9.38 1.40 4.04
C ALA A 236 -10.29 2.20 4.98
N PHE A 237 -10.13 1.95 6.28
CA PHE A 237 -10.99 2.53 7.30
C PHE A 237 -10.12 3.08 8.42
N HIS A 238 -10.43 4.27 8.92
CA HIS A 238 -9.68 4.86 10.03
C HIS A 238 -10.62 5.46 11.07
N HIS A 239 -10.17 5.49 12.31
CA HIS A 239 -10.90 6.13 13.40
C HIS A 239 -9.95 6.74 14.43
N THR A 240 -10.20 7.99 14.80
CA THR A 240 -9.45 8.69 15.85
C THR A 240 -10.15 8.52 17.19
N PHE A 241 -9.46 7.88 18.13
CA PHE A 241 -10.01 7.58 19.45
C PHE A 241 -9.71 8.70 20.42
N THR A 242 -10.74 9.34 20.98
CA THR A 242 -10.57 10.47 21.91
C THR A 242 -10.93 10.13 23.35
N GLU A 243 -11.68 9.05 23.57
CA GLU A 243 -12.13 8.61 24.88
C GLU A 243 -11.17 7.57 25.45
N ASN A 244 -10.77 7.75 26.72
CA ASN A 244 -9.91 6.80 27.44
C ASN A 244 -10.71 5.56 27.86
N GLN A 245 -10.83 4.60 26.94
CA GLN A 245 -11.56 3.35 27.11
C GLN A 245 -11.01 2.26 26.20
N THR A 246 -11.35 1.01 26.49
CA THR A 246 -11.13 -0.10 25.57
C THR A 246 -12.26 -0.22 24.56
N PHE A 247 -11.89 -0.25 23.29
CA PHE A 247 -12.77 -0.52 22.16
C PHE A 247 -12.58 -1.95 21.65
N TYR A 248 -13.68 -2.70 21.56
CA TYR A 248 -13.69 -4.04 20.99
C TYR A 248 -14.36 -4.04 19.63
N TYR A 249 -13.80 -4.80 18.69
CA TYR A 249 -14.37 -4.96 17.35
C TYR A 249 -14.29 -6.39 16.87
N ALA A 250 -15.16 -6.72 15.92
CA ALA A 250 -15.21 -8.00 15.24
C ALA A 250 -15.38 -7.81 13.74
N CYS A 251 -15.04 -8.85 12.99
CA CYS A 251 -15.41 -8.98 11.59
C CYS A 251 -16.78 -9.66 11.50
N GLU A 252 -17.77 -8.98 10.92
CA GLU A 252 -19.16 -9.46 10.88
C GLU A 252 -19.33 -10.84 10.23
N PRO A 253 -18.83 -11.09 9.01
CA PRO A 253 -18.96 -12.41 8.39
C PRO A 253 -18.21 -13.51 9.15
N HIS A 254 -17.25 -13.15 10.02
CA HIS A 254 -16.33 -14.08 10.67
C HIS A 254 -16.42 -14.07 12.20
N ILE A 255 -17.48 -13.48 12.77
CA ILE A 255 -17.66 -13.36 14.22
C ILE A 255 -17.74 -14.73 14.90
N GLY A 256 -18.37 -15.71 14.24
CA GLY A 256 -18.43 -17.10 14.70
C GLY A 256 -17.07 -17.83 14.68
N MET A 257 -16.12 -17.35 13.87
CA MET A 257 -14.74 -17.84 13.83
C MET A 257 -13.81 -17.09 14.79
N LYS A 258 -14.37 -16.22 15.63
CA LYS A 258 -13.65 -15.41 16.61
C LYS A 258 -12.66 -14.40 16.04
N MET A 259 -12.90 -13.90 14.83
CA MET A 259 -12.13 -12.79 14.28
C MET A 259 -12.47 -11.48 15.01
N HIS A 260 -11.72 -11.20 16.08
CA HIS A 260 -11.90 -10.04 16.97
C HIS A 260 -10.60 -9.27 17.13
N GLY A 261 -10.73 -8.00 17.49
CA GLY A 261 -9.63 -7.19 17.97
C GLY A 261 -10.03 -6.21 19.07
N GLU A 262 -9.00 -5.56 19.62
CA GLU A 262 -9.10 -4.70 20.78
C GLU A 262 -8.13 -3.50 20.64
N ILE A 263 -8.67 -2.30 20.80
CA ILE A 263 -7.90 -1.06 20.92
C ILE A 263 -8.05 -0.55 22.35
N ILE A 264 -6.95 -0.51 23.10
CA ILE A 264 -6.89 0.01 24.46
C ILE A 264 -6.39 1.45 24.37
N VAL A 265 -7.28 2.41 24.60
CA VAL A 265 -6.92 3.83 24.60
C VAL A 265 -6.51 4.21 26.00
N GLY A 266 -5.35 4.87 26.18
CA GLY A 266 -4.84 5.30 27.48
C GLY A 266 -4.65 4.13 28.46
N ASP A 267 -5.35 4.17 29.60
CA ASP A 267 -5.35 3.09 30.59
C ASP A 267 -6.46 2.05 30.36
N GLY A 268 -7.21 2.19 29.26
CA GLY A 268 -8.31 1.31 28.87
C GLY A 268 -9.64 1.67 29.52
N GLY A 269 -9.69 2.71 30.35
CA GLY A 269 -10.83 3.02 31.19
C GLY A 269 -11.04 1.92 32.24
N VAL A 270 -11.32 2.28 33.49
CA VAL A 270 -11.61 1.29 34.53
C VAL A 270 -12.81 0.46 34.07
N GLN A 271 -12.60 -0.83 33.74
CA GLN A 271 -13.67 -1.76 33.39
C GLN A 271 -14.74 -1.71 34.50
N PRO A 272 -16.03 -1.50 34.19
CA PRO A 272 -17.06 -1.62 35.20
C PRO A 272 -17.08 -3.09 35.63
N VAL A 273 -16.64 -3.34 36.87
CA VAL A 273 -16.75 -4.66 37.50
C VAL A 273 -18.21 -5.07 37.40
N SER A 274 -18.52 -6.11 36.63
CA SER A 274 -19.86 -6.67 36.59
C SER A 274 -20.15 -7.24 37.97
N ASN A 275 -20.90 -6.50 38.78
CA ASN A 275 -21.33 -6.96 40.09
C ASN A 275 -22.49 -7.94 39.90
N ASN A 276 -22.21 -9.11 39.35
CA ASN A 276 -23.08 -10.28 39.50
C ASN A 276 -22.74 -10.93 40.85
N GLY A 277 -23.11 -10.23 41.93
CA GLY A 277 -23.17 -10.81 43.26
C GLY A 277 -24.38 -11.72 43.33
N GLU A 278 -24.17 -13.01 43.08
CA GLU A 278 -25.06 -14.07 43.54
C GLU A 278 -25.34 -13.89 45.02
N SER A 279 -26.63 -13.91 45.37
CA SER A 279 -27.11 -13.90 46.74
C SER A 279 -26.73 -15.21 47.43
N GLU A 280 -25.72 -15.18 48.29
CA GLU A 280 -25.51 -16.24 49.28
C GLU A 280 -26.21 -15.85 50.59
N ASP A 281 -27.32 -16.53 50.86
CA ASP A 281 -28.00 -16.57 52.15
C ASP A 281 -27.04 -17.09 53.24
N ALA A 282 -26.63 -16.21 54.16
CA ALA A 282 -26.04 -16.59 55.43
C ALA A 282 -26.92 -16.07 56.59
N PRO A 283 -27.42 -16.92 57.51
CA PRO A 283 -28.33 -16.48 58.55
C PRO A 283 -27.58 -15.90 59.75
N GLY A 284 -27.95 -14.67 60.14
CA GLY A 284 -27.89 -14.18 61.52
C GLY A 284 -26.58 -13.50 61.96
N PHE A 285 -26.63 -12.17 62.14
CA PHE A 285 -26.59 -11.50 63.46
C PHE A 285 -26.37 -9.99 63.24
N VAL A 286 -27.44 -9.20 63.41
CA VAL A 286 -27.37 -7.74 63.54
C VAL A 286 -27.24 -7.36 65.02
N SER A 287 -26.21 -6.59 65.39
CA SER A 287 -26.35 -5.38 66.21
C SER A 287 -25.00 -4.76 66.60
N SER A 288 -24.76 -3.57 66.03
CA SER A 288 -24.48 -2.31 66.72
C SER A 288 -23.84 -2.34 68.12
N THR A 289 -22.67 -1.73 68.28
CA THR A 289 -22.19 -0.95 69.46
C THR A 289 -20.76 -0.50 69.15
N LEU A 290 -20.19 0.63 69.58
CA LEU A 290 -20.63 1.87 70.20
C LEU A 290 -19.36 2.77 70.16
N VAL A 291 -19.51 4.05 69.84
CA VAL A 291 -18.47 5.08 69.97
C VAL A 291 -18.15 5.28 71.46
N LEU A 292 -16.89 5.26 71.89
CA LEU A 292 -16.40 6.00 73.08
C LEU A 292 -14.86 6.00 73.17
N ALA A 293 -14.27 7.16 72.91
CA ALA A 293 -12.91 7.50 73.27
C ALA A 293 -12.95 8.53 74.42
N VAL A 294 -12.42 8.21 75.60
CA VAL A 294 -12.01 9.20 76.61
C VAL A 294 -10.79 8.70 77.40
N LEU A 295 -9.85 9.64 77.59
CA LEU A 295 -8.62 9.63 78.36
C LEU A 295 -8.66 8.96 79.76
N GLY A 296 -7.54 8.35 80.13
CA GLY A 296 -7.18 8.03 81.51
C GLY A 296 -5.66 8.14 81.73
N ALA A 297 -5.22 9.30 82.25
CA ALA A 297 -3.88 9.52 82.78
C ALA A 297 -3.78 9.04 84.24
N VAL A 298 -2.53 8.94 84.73
CA VAL A 298 -2.07 8.98 86.15
C VAL A 298 -1.62 7.63 86.77
N LEU A 299 -0.28 7.48 86.73
CA LEU A 299 0.66 7.18 87.83
C LEU A 299 0.36 6.08 88.86
N PHE A 300 1.22 5.06 88.88
CA PHE A 300 1.85 4.49 90.09
C PHE A 300 3.17 3.82 89.65
N LEU A 301 4.32 4.48 89.77
CA LEU A 301 5.26 4.37 90.90
C LEU A 301 5.35 2.97 91.52
N GLY A 302 6.51 2.33 91.35
CA GLY A 302 7.32 2.00 92.52
C GLY A 302 7.85 0.57 92.65
N ARG A 303 9.19 0.48 92.50
CA ARG A 303 10.13 -0.50 93.09
C ARG A 303 10.19 -1.86 92.37
N ARG A 304 11.37 -2.44 92.10
CA ARG A 304 12.58 -2.45 92.94
C ARG A 304 13.81 -2.99 92.17
N GLN A 305 14.94 -2.31 92.33
CA GLN A 305 16.31 -2.84 92.50
C GLN A 305 16.89 -3.86 91.48
N ASN A 306 17.92 -3.48 90.71
CA ASN A 306 19.34 -3.73 91.03
C ASN A 306 20.28 -3.42 89.86
N GLN A 307 21.39 -2.76 90.21
CA GLN A 307 22.61 -2.38 89.45
C GLN A 307 22.53 -1.16 88.54
#